data_AF-A0A151K1Q9-F1
#
_entry.id   AF-A0A151K1Q9-F1
#
_cell.length_a   1.000
_cell.length_b   1.000
_cell.length_c   1.000
_cell.angle_alpha   90.00
_cell.angle_beta   90.00
_cell.angle_gamma   90.00
#
_symmetry.space_group_name_H-M   'P 1'
#
loop_
_entity.id
_entity.type
_entity.pdbx_description
1 polymer ?
#
loop_
_entity_poly.entity_id
_entity_poly.type
_entity_poly.pdbx_seq_one_letter_code
_entity_poly.pdbx_strand_id
1 'polypeptide(L)'
;MDNPLSKEDYLIMRAKKALPGDIYAAKSWLITARSLFPHSAKVQFEAYRIEKLSKNVKEAAKCFSEMFQNFPDDRDIWKEIETVTMCLRLEQCDSEAEFLCQMFQHIPQDLQHRLLIMTADHSEDTMEHCKLLLLLLRKFPQTIATHGPQV
;
A
#
# COMPACT_ATOMS: atom_id res chain seq x y z
N MET A 1 32.31 5.20 16.16
CA MET A 1 32.28 4.43 14.91
C MET A 1 31.02 4.83 14.18
N ASP A 2 31.09 5.88 13.37
CA ASP A 2 29.96 6.36 12.60
C ASP A 2 29.74 5.39 11.44
N ASN A 3 28.74 4.51 11.61
CA ASN A 3 28.26 3.72 10.49
C ASN A 3 27.75 4.74 9.45
N PRO A 4 28.36 4.86 8.26
CA PRO A 4 27.90 5.84 7.30
C PRO A 4 26.49 5.42 6.93
N LEU A 5 25.49 6.19 7.41
CA LEU A 5 24.10 6.04 6.99
C LEU A 5 24.11 5.86 5.48
N SER A 6 23.48 4.77 4.99
CA SER A 6 23.37 4.55 3.57
C SER A 6 22.77 5.82 2.94
N LYS A 7 23.21 6.18 1.74
CA LYS A 7 22.77 7.43 1.09
C LYS A 7 21.23 7.50 1.01
N GLU A 8 20.56 6.36 0.89
CA GLU A 8 19.10 6.22 1.00
C GLU A 8 18.57 6.61 2.39
N ASP A 9 19.17 6.09 3.47
CA ASP A 9 18.76 6.35 4.85
C ASP A 9 18.97 7.82 5.24
N TYR A 10 20.04 8.44 4.72
CA TYR A 10 20.27 9.87 4.90
C TYR A 10 19.16 10.71 4.28
N LEU A 11 18.75 10.41 3.05
CA LEU A 11 17.67 11.14 2.36
C LEU A 11 16.33 10.93 3.05
N ILE A 12 16.03 9.69 3.47
CA ILE A 12 14.83 9.36 4.26
C ILE A 12 14.83 10.15 5.57
N MET A 13 15.96 10.19 6.29
CA MET A 13 16.08 10.96 7.53
C MET A 13 15.82 12.45 7.28
N ARG A 14 16.33 13.02 6.19
CA ARG A 14 16.10 14.43 5.81
C ARG A 14 14.63 14.69 5.51
N ALA A 15 13.96 13.79 4.79
CA ALA A 15 12.52 13.88 4.53
C ALA A 15 11.70 13.87 5.84
N LYS A 16 12.03 12.94 6.75
CA LYS A 16 11.38 12.85 8.08
C LYS A 16 11.59 14.07 8.96
N LYS A 17 12.77 14.69 8.90
CA LYS A 17 13.04 15.94 9.64
C LYS A 17 12.29 17.14 9.05
N ALA A 18 12.03 17.13 7.75
CA ALA A 18 11.28 18.18 7.08
C ALA A 18 9.76 18.07 7.32
N LEU A 19 9.21 16.87 7.49
CA LEU A 19 7.78 16.60 7.74
C LEU A 19 7.06 17.57 8.69
N PRO A 20 7.57 17.86 9.92
CA PRO A 20 6.86 18.73 10.87
C PRO A 20 6.89 20.21 10.49
N GLY A 21 7.82 20.65 9.62
CA GLY A 21 7.96 22.05 9.21
C GLY A 21 7.41 22.33 7.82
N ASP A 22 7.71 21.46 6.85
CA ASP A 22 7.34 21.62 5.46
C ASP A 22 7.18 20.25 4.76
N ILE A 23 5.93 19.91 4.45
CA ILE A 23 5.56 18.68 3.75
C ILE A 23 6.11 18.68 2.31
N TYR A 24 6.18 19.84 1.64
CA TYR A 24 6.70 19.92 0.27
C TYR A 24 8.21 19.69 0.24
N ALA A 25 8.94 20.19 1.23
CA ALA A 25 10.35 19.87 1.41
C ALA A 25 10.55 18.37 1.65
N ALA A 26 9.73 17.75 2.51
CA ALA A 26 9.77 16.31 2.75
C ALA A 26 9.53 15.49 1.47
N LYS A 27 8.51 15.85 0.69
CA LYS A 27 8.22 15.24 -0.61
C LYS A 27 9.38 15.42 -1.60
N SER A 28 9.99 16.60 -1.65
CA SER A 28 11.13 16.87 -2.53
C SER A 28 12.33 15.98 -2.21
N TRP A 29 12.62 15.77 -0.92
CA TRP A 29 13.66 14.82 -0.48
C TRP A 29 13.35 13.39 -0.90
N LEU A 30 12.10 12.95 -0.80
CA LEU A 30 11.68 11.62 -1.24
C LEU A 30 11.73 11.45 -2.76
N ILE A 31 11.30 12.44 -3.52
CA ILE A 31 11.40 12.42 -4.99
C ILE A 31 12.88 12.27 -5.38
N THR A 32 13.75 13.03 -4.74
CA THR A 32 15.20 12.94 -4.95
C THR A 32 15.72 11.54 -4.60
N ALA A 33 15.30 10.98 -3.46
CA ALA A 33 15.67 9.63 -3.07
C ALA A 33 15.16 8.59 -4.06
N ARG A 34 13.94 8.72 -4.56
CA ARG A 34 13.35 7.81 -5.57
C ARG A 34 14.07 7.90 -6.90
N SER A 35 14.49 9.09 -7.33
CA SER A 35 15.27 9.28 -8.55
C SER A 35 16.68 8.70 -8.44
N LEU A 36 17.30 8.77 -7.25
CA LEU A 36 18.63 8.23 -7.00
C LEU A 36 18.62 6.71 -6.70
N PHE A 37 17.55 6.23 -6.07
CA PHE A 37 17.38 4.84 -5.61
C PHE A 37 16.01 4.27 -6.02
N PRO A 38 15.73 4.13 -7.33
CA PRO A 38 14.44 3.65 -7.82
C PRO A 38 14.12 2.21 -7.38
N HIS A 39 15.16 1.41 -7.14
CA HIS A 39 15.06 0.00 -6.72
C HIS A 39 15.16 -0.22 -5.20
N SER A 40 15.07 0.85 -4.39
CA SER A 40 15.05 0.71 -2.93
C SER A 40 13.62 0.67 -2.40
N ALA A 41 13.21 -0.50 -1.89
CA ALA A 41 11.89 -0.68 -1.25
C ALA A 41 11.71 0.26 -0.04
N LYS A 42 12.78 0.50 0.73
CA LYS A 42 12.77 1.45 1.86
C LYS A 42 12.34 2.85 1.44
N VAL A 43 12.89 3.35 0.34
CA VAL A 43 12.57 4.70 -0.15
C VAL A 43 11.12 4.77 -0.62
N GLN A 44 10.62 3.74 -1.30
CA GLN A 44 9.22 3.68 -1.73
C GLN A 44 8.25 3.58 -0.53
N PHE A 45 8.60 2.77 0.47
CA PHE A 45 7.82 2.64 1.70
C PHE A 45 7.76 3.95 2.49
N GLU A 46 8.87 4.68 2.56
CA GLU A 46 8.90 5.99 3.22
C GLU A 46 8.15 7.06 2.43
N ALA A 47 8.15 6.98 1.10
CA ALA A 47 7.32 7.82 0.26
C ALA A 47 5.82 7.58 0.54
N TYR A 48 5.41 6.33 0.58
CA TYR A 48 4.06 5.92 0.97
C TYR A 48 3.69 6.43 2.37
N ARG A 49 4.59 6.27 3.36
CA ARG A 49 4.36 6.70 4.73
C ARG A 49 4.18 8.22 4.85
N ILE A 50 4.92 9.02 4.08
CA ILE A 50 4.75 10.47 4.05
C ILE A 50 3.42 10.86 3.40
N GLU A 51 2.99 10.19 2.33
CA GLU A 51 1.68 10.45 1.72
C GLU A 51 0.53 10.04 2.66
N LYS A 52 0.68 8.94 3.41
CA LYS A 52 -0.23 8.52 4.47
C LYS A 52 -0.35 9.58 5.58
N LEU A 53 0.77 10.12 6.05
CA LEU A 53 0.79 11.23 7.02
C LEU A 53 0.19 12.53 6.46
N SER A 54 0.38 12.77 5.15
CA SER A 54 -0.20 13.91 4.44
C SER A 54 -1.70 13.74 4.16
N LYS A 55 -2.30 12.61 4.55
CA LYS A 55 -3.69 12.21 4.27
C LYS A 55 -4.04 12.30 2.77
N ASN A 56 -3.06 12.11 1.90
CA ASN A 56 -3.25 12.21 0.46
C ASN A 56 -3.57 10.85 -0.13
N VAL A 57 -4.86 10.52 -0.15
CA VAL A 57 -5.36 9.21 -0.55
C VAL A 57 -4.92 8.80 -1.96
N LYS A 58 -4.96 9.74 -2.91
CA LYS A 58 -4.65 9.47 -4.32
C LYS A 58 -3.18 9.14 -4.54
N GLU A 59 -2.29 9.94 -3.96
CA GLU A 59 -0.84 9.72 -4.07
C GLU A 59 -0.40 8.52 -3.24
N ALA A 60 -1.02 8.29 -2.07
CA ALA A 60 -0.78 7.08 -1.28
C ALA A 60 -1.16 5.82 -2.07
N ALA A 61 -2.33 5.81 -2.73
CA ALA A 61 -2.76 4.70 -3.58
C ALA A 61 -1.80 4.45 -4.75
N LYS A 62 -1.31 5.51 -5.38
CA LYS A 62 -0.33 5.43 -6.46
C LYS A 62 1.01 4.89 -5.97
N CYS A 63 1.54 5.43 -4.87
CA CYS A 63 2.78 4.94 -4.26
C CYS A 63 2.65 3.48 -3.84
N PHE A 64 1.53 3.11 -3.24
CA PHE A 64 1.25 1.72 -2.83
C PHE A 64 1.17 0.79 -4.04
N SER A 65 0.51 1.21 -5.13
CA SER A 65 0.41 0.44 -6.38
C SER A 65 1.78 0.21 -7.01
N GLU A 66 2.62 1.25 -7.08
CA GLU A 66 3.99 1.16 -7.60
C GLU A 66 4.85 0.26 -6.71
N MET A 67 4.74 0.40 -5.39
CA MET A 67 5.46 -0.40 -4.41
C MET A 67 5.11 -1.88 -4.54
N PHE A 68 3.82 -2.21 -4.64
CA PHE A 68 3.35 -3.58 -4.83
C PHE A 68 3.80 -4.19 -6.17
N GLN A 69 3.84 -3.41 -7.24
CA GLN A 69 4.30 -3.89 -8.56
C GLN A 69 5.82 -4.07 -8.62
N ASN A 70 6.57 -3.17 -8.00
CA ASN A 70 8.04 -3.19 -8.05
C ASN A 70 8.65 -4.20 -7.06
N PHE A 71 7.98 -4.43 -5.93
CA PHE A 71 8.51 -5.24 -4.83
C PHE A 71 7.45 -6.18 -4.25
N PRO A 72 6.95 -7.15 -5.04
CA PRO A 72 5.97 -8.11 -4.56
C PRO A 72 6.53 -9.12 -3.55
N ASP A 73 7.85 -9.20 -3.34
CA ASP A 73 8.48 -10.16 -2.41
C ASP A 73 8.91 -9.51 -1.07
N ASP A 74 8.71 -8.20 -0.90
CA ASP A 74 9.15 -7.52 0.31
C ASP A 74 8.19 -7.76 1.48
N ARG A 75 8.74 -8.21 2.61
CA ARG A 75 7.96 -8.58 3.79
C ARG A 75 7.25 -7.39 4.42
N ASP A 76 7.82 -6.19 4.35
CA ASP A 76 7.22 -4.99 4.95
C ASP A 76 6.03 -4.49 4.10
N ILE A 77 6.11 -4.67 2.78
CA ILE A 77 5.03 -4.38 1.85
C ILE A 77 3.86 -5.34 2.09
N TRP A 78 4.14 -6.63 2.23
CA TRP A 78 3.14 -7.64 2.57
C TRP A 78 2.40 -7.36 3.87
N LYS A 79 3.11 -6.96 4.93
CA LYS A 79 2.47 -6.58 6.19
C LYS A 79 1.51 -5.41 6.03
N GLU A 80 1.87 -4.42 5.21
CA GLU A 80 0.98 -3.28 4.93
C GLU A 80 -0.25 -3.74 4.14
N ILE A 81 -0.09 -4.65 3.17
CA ILE A 81 -1.18 -5.26 2.41
C ILE A 81 -2.15 -6.00 3.34
N GLU A 82 -1.63 -6.85 4.21
CA GLU A 82 -2.44 -7.55 5.20
C GLU A 82 -3.20 -6.57 6.09
N THR A 83 -2.54 -5.49 6.52
CA THR A 83 -3.14 -4.46 7.36
C THR A 83 -4.27 -3.73 6.64
N VAL A 84 -4.04 -3.23 5.41
CA VAL A 84 -5.07 -2.60 4.56
C VAL A 84 -6.26 -3.54 4.39
N THR A 85 -5.97 -4.80 4.08
CA THR A 85 -6.99 -5.79 3.79
C THR A 85 -7.77 -6.18 5.06
N MET A 86 -7.10 -6.27 6.20
CA MET A 86 -7.73 -6.49 7.49
C MET A 86 -8.63 -5.32 7.89
N CYS A 87 -8.19 -4.07 7.68
CA CYS A 87 -9.02 -2.88 7.89
C CYS A 87 -10.28 -2.88 6.99
N LEU A 88 -10.14 -3.31 5.72
CA LEU A 88 -11.28 -3.48 4.81
C LEU A 88 -12.27 -4.54 5.30
N ARG A 89 -11.79 -5.60 5.96
CA ARG A 89 -12.63 -6.71 6.48
C ARG A 89 -13.33 -6.37 7.78
N LEU A 90 -12.64 -5.73 8.71
CA LEU A 90 -13.14 -5.51 10.06
C LEU A 90 -14.15 -4.37 10.17
N GLU A 91 -14.44 -3.65 9.08
CA GLU A 91 -15.27 -2.42 9.07
C GLU A 91 -14.93 -1.52 10.27
N GLN A 92 -13.63 -1.41 10.56
CA GLN A 92 -13.16 -0.65 11.72
C GLN A 92 -13.46 0.83 11.50
N CYS A 93 -14.09 1.45 12.50
CA CYS A 93 -14.52 2.85 12.47
C CYS A 93 -13.40 3.83 12.89
N ASP A 94 -12.15 3.48 12.59
CA ASP A 94 -11.01 4.34 12.85
C ASP A 94 -10.70 5.22 11.65
N SER A 95 -10.28 6.46 11.91
CA SER A 95 -9.89 7.42 10.87
C SER A 95 -8.78 6.91 9.94
N GLU A 96 -7.94 5.99 10.43
CA GLU A 96 -6.92 5.30 9.63
C GLU A 96 -7.54 4.23 8.73
N ALA A 97 -8.49 3.44 9.23
CA ALA A 97 -9.19 2.43 8.44
C ALA A 97 -10.00 3.07 7.31
N GLU A 98 -10.65 4.22 7.56
CA GLU A 98 -11.36 4.98 6.52
C GLU A 98 -10.39 5.49 5.43
N PHE A 99 -9.21 6.00 5.83
CA PHE A 99 -8.18 6.41 4.89
C PHE A 99 -7.69 5.23 4.02
N LEU A 100 -7.41 4.08 4.63
CA LEU A 100 -6.96 2.88 3.91
C LEU A 100 -8.07 2.35 2.98
N CYS A 101 -9.33 2.42 3.39
CA CYS A 101 -10.47 2.10 2.54
C CYS A 101 -10.57 3.01 1.32
N GLN A 102 -10.45 4.33 1.51
CA GLN A 102 -10.46 5.29 0.42
C GLN A 102 -9.24 5.10 -0.50
N MET A 103 -8.08 4.80 0.07
CA MET A 103 -6.86 4.54 -0.68
C MET A 103 -7.03 3.32 -1.57
N PHE A 104 -7.57 2.23 -1.01
CA PHE A 104 -7.84 1.02 -1.76
C PHE A 104 -8.78 1.28 -2.94
N GLN A 105 -9.81 2.11 -2.77
CA GLN A 105 -10.71 2.50 -3.87
C GLN A 105 -10.02 3.28 -5.00
N HIS A 106 -8.91 3.96 -4.71
CA HIS A 106 -8.11 4.68 -5.70
C HIS A 106 -7.07 3.81 -6.42
N ILE A 107 -6.84 2.58 -5.95
CA ILE A 107 -5.96 1.61 -6.61
C ILE A 107 -6.68 1.03 -7.85
N PRO A 108 -5.98 0.72 -8.96
CA PRO A 108 -6.56 0.01 -10.09
C PRO A 108 -7.23 -1.32 -9.69
N GLN A 109 -8.39 -1.62 -10.30
CA GLN A 109 -9.19 -2.82 -10.00
C GLN A 109 -8.39 -4.13 -10.14
N ASP A 110 -7.51 -4.24 -11.14
CA ASP A 110 -6.65 -5.42 -11.31
C ASP A 110 -5.70 -5.64 -10.13
N LEU A 111 -5.17 -4.56 -9.55
CA LEU A 111 -4.29 -4.64 -8.39
C LEU A 111 -5.07 -4.90 -7.11
N GLN A 112 -6.26 -4.31 -6.94
CA GLN A 112 -7.16 -4.63 -5.84
C GLN A 112 -7.50 -6.12 -5.82
N HIS A 113 -7.83 -6.69 -6.99
CA HIS A 113 -8.09 -8.12 -7.15
C HIS A 113 -6.86 -8.96 -6.78
N ARG A 114 -5.69 -8.60 -7.34
CA ARG A 114 -4.45 -9.31 -7.07
C ARG A 114 -4.07 -9.30 -5.59
N LEU A 115 -4.19 -8.15 -4.92
CA LEU A 115 -3.96 -7.99 -3.47
C LEU A 115 -4.86 -8.91 -2.64
N LEU A 116 -6.15 -8.96 -2.96
CA LEU A 116 -7.11 -9.78 -2.25
C LEU A 116 -6.86 -11.28 -2.45
N ILE A 117 -6.57 -11.72 -3.68
CA ILE A 117 -6.18 -13.12 -3.94
C ILE A 117 -4.91 -13.47 -3.17
N MET A 118 -3.89 -12.62 -3.29
CA MET A 118 -2.59 -12.81 -2.65
C MET A 118 -2.70 -12.91 -1.11
N THR A 119 -3.53 -12.06 -0.51
CA THR A 119 -3.80 -12.09 0.93
C THR A 119 -4.63 -13.33 1.30
N ALA A 120 -5.55 -13.76 0.43
CA ALA A 120 -6.38 -14.94 0.64
C ALA A 120 -5.60 -16.26 0.47
N ASP A 121 -4.55 -16.27 -0.37
CA ASP A 121 -3.62 -17.39 -0.53
C ASP A 121 -2.62 -17.47 0.64
N HIS A 122 -2.22 -16.32 1.19
CA HIS A 122 -1.41 -16.26 2.41
C HIS A 122 -2.22 -16.49 3.69
N SER A 123 -3.54 -16.33 3.66
CA SER A 123 -4.39 -16.63 4.81
C SER A 123 -4.59 -18.14 4.95
N GLU A 124 -4.07 -18.72 6.02
CA GLU A 124 -4.28 -20.14 6.37
C GLU A 124 -5.75 -20.45 6.75
N ASP A 125 -6.56 -19.41 6.96
CA ASP A 125 -7.92 -19.50 7.47
C ASP A 125 -8.96 -19.46 6.33
N THR A 126 -9.64 -20.60 6.12
CA THR A 126 -10.65 -20.77 5.05
C THR A 126 -11.83 -19.80 5.18
N MET A 127 -12.14 -19.35 6.41
CA MET A 127 -13.16 -18.33 6.66
C MET A 127 -12.72 -16.95 6.14
N GLU A 128 -11.44 -16.61 6.31
CA GLU A 128 -10.87 -15.34 5.84
C GLU A 128 -10.78 -15.33 4.30
N HIS A 129 -10.43 -16.47 3.70
CA HIS A 129 -10.48 -16.68 2.25
C HIS A 129 -11.89 -16.40 1.69
N CYS A 130 -12.94 -16.97 2.30
CA CYS A 130 -14.33 -16.75 1.90
C CYS A 130 -14.78 -15.29 2.06
N LYS A 131 -14.42 -14.63 3.17
CA LYS A 131 -14.75 -13.20 3.37
C LYS A 131 -14.07 -12.31 2.35
N LEU A 132 -12.81 -12.58 2.01
CA LEU A 132 -12.05 -11.84 0.99
C LEU A 132 -12.70 -11.98 -0.38
N LEU A 133 -13.05 -13.21 -0.78
CA LEU A 133 -13.79 -13.50 -2.01
C LEU A 133 -15.15 -12.81 -2.05
N LEU A 134 -15.90 -12.80 -0.95
CA LEU A 134 -17.19 -12.10 -0.85
C LEU A 134 -17.03 -10.58 -0.96
N LEU A 135 -16.01 -10.00 -0.32
CA LEU A 135 -15.66 -8.58 -0.45
C LEU A 135 -15.33 -8.24 -1.90
N LEU A 136 -14.59 -9.14 -2.58
CA LEU A 136 -14.26 -9.05 -3.99
C LEU A 136 -15.50 -9.07 -4.88
N LEU A 137 -16.39 -10.05 -4.70
CA LEU A 137 -17.64 -10.19 -5.44
C LEU A 137 -18.58 -8.99 -5.23
N ARG A 138 -18.58 -8.43 -4.01
CA ARG A 138 -19.42 -7.28 -3.66
C ARG A 138 -18.85 -5.95 -4.17
N LYS A 139 -17.52 -5.78 -4.18
CA LYS A 139 -16.83 -4.59 -4.70
C LYS A 139 -16.71 -4.60 -6.23
N PHE A 140 -16.65 -5.78 -6.84
CA PHE A 140 -16.45 -5.99 -8.27
C PHE A 140 -17.48 -6.98 -8.85
N PRO A 141 -18.75 -6.58 -9.02
CA PRO A 141 -19.77 -7.44 -9.60
C PRO A 141 -19.54 -7.78 -11.09
N GLN A 142 -18.64 -7.06 -11.77
CA GLN A 142 -18.38 -7.22 -13.22
C GLN A 142 -17.53 -8.45 -13.58
N THR A 143 -16.79 -9.05 -12.64
CA THR A 143 -16.03 -10.29 -12.87
C THR A 143 -16.89 -11.56 -12.79
N ILE A 144 -18.17 -11.43 -12.38
CA ILE A 144 -19.12 -12.55 -12.32
C ILE A 144 -19.48 -13.05 -13.74
N ALA A 145 -19.34 -12.21 -14.77
CA ALA A 145 -19.63 -12.60 -16.14
C ALA A 145 -18.64 -13.63 -16.73
N THR A 146 -17.44 -13.78 -16.15
CA THR A 146 -16.39 -14.65 -16.72
C THR A 146 -16.23 -16.00 -16.01
N HIS A 147 -16.80 -16.17 -14.81
CA HIS A 147 -16.73 -17.42 -14.02
C HIS A 147 -18.10 -17.94 -13.57
N GLY A 148 -19.21 -17.44 -14.13
CA GLY A 148 -20.49 -18.13 -14.01
C GLY A 148 -20.40 -19.50 -14.68
N PRO A 149 -20.84 -20.60 -14.04
CA PRO A 149 -21.00 -21.85 -14.75
C PRO A 149 -21.98 -21.58 -15.89
N GLN A 150 -21.51 -21.74 -17.13
CA GLN A 150 -22.42 -21.82 -18.27
C GLN A 150 -23.29 -23.05 -18.02
N VAL A 151 -24.54 -22.77 -17.62
CA VAL A 151 -25.60 -23.75 -17.45
C VAL A 151 -25.98 -24.30 -18.82
#